data_AF-A0A816K2T4-F1
#
_entry.id   AF-A0A816K2T4-F1
#
_cell.length_a   1.000
_cell.length_b   1.000
_cell.length_c   1.000
_cell.angle_alpha   90.00
_cell.angle_beta   90.00
_cell.angle_gamma   90.00
#
_symmetry.space_group_name_H-M   'P 1'
#
loop_
_entity.id
_entity.type
_entity.pdbx_description
1 polymer ?
#
loop_
_entity_poly.entity_id
_entity_poly.type
_entity_poly.pdbx_seq_one_letter_code
_entity_poly.pdbx_strand_id
1 'polypeptide(L)'
;MTCVAGLTLLLLRGHCVDLSFKKYGSYIVEKLLEAEESMAVVVLEFLECGGDGLMRLARNEFGNFVVFKAMRVTQEMSRVDLFWGLVHKLMPFLDLLRRSHGSNIANILESTI
;
A
#
# COMPACT_ATOMS: atom_id res chain seq x y z
N MET A 1 18.63 11.29 14.85
CA MET A 1 17.19 11.22 15.20
C MET A 1 16.69 9.83 14.87
N THR A 2 16.81 8.86 15.78
CA THR A 2 16.09 7.58 15.66
C THR A 2 14.66 7.82 16.11
N CYS A 3 13.86 8.42 15.21
CA CYS A 3 12.46 8.73 15.46
C CYS A 3 11.69 7.43 15.74
N VAL A 4 10.72 7.48 16.65
CA VAL A 4 9.87 6.37 17.08
C VAL A 4 9.34 5.51 15.91
N ALA A 5 9.12 6.12 14.74
CA ALA A 5 8.77 5.43 13.49
C ALA A 5 9.76 4.32 13.10
N GLY A 6 11.07 4.52 13.27
CA GLY A 6 12.08 3.52 12.93
C GLY A 6 12.05 2.29 13.85
N LEU A 7 11.78 2.48 15.15
CA LEU A 7 11.60 1.36 16.09
C LEU A 7 10.31 0.59 15.82
N THR A 8 9.22 1.31 15.53
CA THR A 8 7.94 0.68 15.15
C THR A 8 8.07 -0.11 13.86
N LEU A 9 8.79 0.42 12.86
CA LEU A 9 9.02 -0.30 11.60
C LEU A 9 9.77 -1.62 11.82
N LEU A 10 10.82 -1.63 12.65
CA LEU A 10 11.58 -2.84 12.94
C LEU A 10 10.71 -3.96 13.54
N LEU A 11 9.71 -3.60 14.35
CA LEU A 11 8.80 -4.55 14.99
C LEU A 11 7.69 -5.05 14.07
N LEU A 12 7.28 -4.23 13.10
CA LEU A 12 6.13 -4.50 12.22
C LEU A 12 6.53 -4.99 10.83
N ARG A 13 7.82 -4.97 10.50
CA ARG A 13 8.34 -5.54 9.25
C ARG A 13 7.96 -7.01 9.13
N GLY A 14 7.44 -7.38 7.97
CA GLY A 14 6.89 -8.71 7.66
C GLY A 14 5.42 -8.88 8.08
N HIS A 15 4.82 -7.88 8.73
CA HIS A 15 3.43 -7.91 9.19
C HIS A 15 2.58 -6.78 8.59
N CYS A 16 3.14 -5.93 7.73
CA CYS A 16 2.42 -4.75 7.23
C CYS A 16 1.17 -5.14 6.43
N VAL A 17 1.24 -6.21 5.65
CA VAL A 17 0.08 -6.74 4.90
C VAL A 17 -1.03 -7.18 5.86
N ASP A 18 -0.72 -8.03 6.84
CA ASP A 18 -1.71 -8.57 7.79
C ASP A 18 -2.33 -7.48 8.67
N LEU A 19 -1.55 -6.48 9.06
CA LEU A 19 -2.04 -5.33 9.81
C LEU A 19 -2.98 -4.47 8.96
N SER A 20 -2.69 -4.32 7.67
CA SER A 20 -3.51 -3.53 6.76
C SER A 20 -4.93 -4.11 6.57
N PHE A 21 -5.13 -5.40 6.83
CA PHE A 21 -6.46 -6.03 6.85
C PHE A 21 -7.27 -5.75 8.13
N LYS A 22 -6.68 -5.13 9.16
CA LYS A 22 -7.32 -4.88 10.45
C LYS A 22 -7.61 -3.39 10.60
N LYS A 23 -8.81 -3.03 11.09
CA LYS A 23 -9.22 -1.62 11.31
C LYS A 23 -8.16 -0.75 11.98
N TYR A 24 -7.60 -1.20 13.12
CA TYR A 24 -6.58 -0.43 13.83
C TYR A 24 -5.18 -0.60 13.26
N GLY A 25 -4.91 -1.75 12.63
CA GLY A 25 -3.63 -2.01 11.98
C GLY A 25 -3.44 -1.16 10.72
N SER A 26 -4.50 -0.92 9.94
CA SER A 26 -4.45 -0.07 8.75
C SER A 26 -4.02 1.36 9.11
N TYR A 27 -4.53 1.93 10.20
CA TYR A 27 -4.10 3.27 10.66
C TYR A 27 -2.61 3.31 11.03
N ILE A 28 -2.09 2.24 11.63
CA ILE A 28 -0.65 2.16 11.96
C ILE A 28 0.17 2.12 10.67
N VAL A 29 -0.24 1.30 9.69
CA VAL A 29 0.48 1.18 8.41
C VAL A 29 0.38 2.47 7.60
N GLU A 30 -0.76 3.16 7.60
CA GLU A 30 -0.90 4.50 7.00
C GLU A 30 0.08 5.51 7.60
N LYS A 31 0.32 5.44 8.92
CA LYS A 31 1.32 6.27 9.60
C LYS A 31 2.75 5.89 9.23
N LEU A 32 3.04 4.60 9.05
CA LEU A 32 4.34 4.16 8.53
C LEU A 32 4.59 4.64 7.10
N LEU A 33 3.55 4.81 6.28
CA LEU A 33 3.70 5.37 4.94
C LEU A 33 4.07 6.86 4.93
N GLU A 34 3.98 7.60 6.05
CA GLU A 34 4.29 9.04 6.07
C GLU A 34 5.81 9.36 6.08
N ALA A 35 6.66 8.39 6.42
CA ALA A 35 8.12 8.55 6.40
C ALA A 35 8.75 7.69 5.30
N GLU A 36 9.70 8.25 4.56
CA GLU A 36 10.28 7.63 3.36
C GLU A 36 10.90 6.25 3.65
N GLU A 37 11.66 6.13 4.74
CA GLU A 37 12.33 4.89 5.15
C GLU A 37 11.32 3.75 5.40
N SER A 38 10.25 4.04 6.14
CA SER A 38 9.21 3.06 6.46
C SER A 38 8.28 2.80 5.28
N MET A 39 8.00 3.82 4.46
CA MET A 39 7.21 3.68 3.25
C MET A 39 7.85 2.67 2.30
N ALA A 40 9.16 2.77 2.06
CA ALA A 40 9.86 1.84 1.17
C ALA A 40 9.71 0.39 1.62
N VAL A 41 9.84 0.12 2.93
CA VAL A 41 9.68 -1.22 3.50
C VAL A 41 8.24 -1.73 3.36
N VAL A 42 7.25 -0.90 3.69
CA VAL A 42 5.82 -1.27 3.57
C VAL A 42 5.46 -1.60 2.11
N VAL A 43 5.89 -0.76 1.16
CA VAL A 43 5.58 -0.97 -0.26
C VAL A 43 6.31 -2.20 -0.80
N LEU A 44 7.57 -2.43 -0.41
CA LEU A 44 8.27 -3.66 -0.78
C LEU A 44 7.53 -4.90 -0.26
N GLU A 45 7.03 -4.92 0.97
CA GLU A 45 6.21 -6.03 1.48
C GLU A 45 4.93 -6.24 0.65
N PHE A 46 4.30 -5.17 0.18
CA PHE A 46 3.14 -5.27 -0.69
C PHE A 46 3.50 -5.87 -2.05
N LEU A 47 4.66 -5.52 -2.60
CA LEU A 47 5.19 -6.06 -3.85
C LEU A 47 5.72 -7.49 -3.71
N GLU A 48 6.16 -7.90 -2.53
CA GLU A 48 6.61 -9.26 -2.24
C GLU A 48 5.46 -10.18 -1.81
N CYS A 49 4.29 -9.62 -1.45
CA CYS A 49 3.12 -10.39 -1.09
C CYS A 49 2.70 -11.31 -2.26
N GLY A 50 2.67 -12.61 -1.97
CA GLY A 50 2.42 -13.66 -2.94
C GLY A 50 0.97 -13.76 -3.39
N GLY A 51 0.78 -14.34 -4.58
CA GLY A 51 -0.54 -14.53 -5.19
C GLY A 51 -1.31 -13.21 -5.33
N ASP A 52 -2.61 -13.28 -5.07
CA ASP A 52 -3.53 -12.13 -5.17
C ASP A 52 -3.57 -11.29 -3.88
N GLY A 53 -2.58 -11.40 -2.99
CA GLY A 53 -2.60 -10.76 -1.67
C GLY A 53 -2.78 -9.24 -1.74
N LEU A 54 -2.03 -8.56 -2.61
CA LEU A 54 -2.16 -7.11 -2.83
C LEU A 54 -3.53 -6.73 -3.40
N MET A 55 -4.07 -7.53 -4.33
CA MET A 55 -5.42 -7.30 -4.87
C MET A 55 -6.49 -7.48 -3.80
N ARG A 56 -6.40 -8.52 -2.97
CA ARG A 56 -7.32 -8.75 -1.85
C ARG A 56 -7.27 -7.61 -0.85
N LEU A 57 -6.07 -7.08 -0.58
CA LEU A 57 -5.90 -5.93 0.30
C LEU A 57 -6.52 -4.66 -0.30
N ALA A 58 -6.29 -4.40 -1.57
CA ALA A 58 -6.84 -3.24 -2.29
C ALA A 58 -8.38 -3.22 -2.33
N ARG A 59 -9.02 -4.39 -2.23
CA ARG A 59 -10.49 -4.52 -2.19
C ARG A 59 -11.08 -4.58 -0.78
N ASN A 60 -10.23 -4.69 0.25
CA ASN A 60 -10.66 -4.81 1.64
C ASN A 60 -11.20 -3.49 2.20
N GLU A 61 -12.17 -3.55 3.12
CA GLU A 61 -12.82 -2.39 3.75
C GLU A 61 -11.85 -1.44 4.50
N PHE A 62 -10.69 -1.93 4.95
CA PHE A 62 -9.62 -1.14 5.58
C PHE A 62 -8.38 -1.04 4.68
N GLY A 63 -7.98 -2.15 4.08
CA GLY A 63 -6.76 -2.25 3.26
C GLY A 63 -6.74 -1.33 2.05
N ASN A 64 -7.90 -1.01 1.48
CA ASN A 64 -8.00 -0.08 0.35
C ASN A 64 -7.38 1.29 0.65
N PHE A 65 -7.56 1.80 1.89
CA PHE A 65 -7.01 3.09 2.30
C PHE A 65 -5.48 3.04 2.34
N VAL A 66 -4.92 1.94 2.83
CA VAL A 66 -3.47 1.74 2.92
C VAL A 66 -2.84 1.65 1.53
N VAL A 67 -3.42 0.86 0.62
CA VAL A 67 -2.91 0.71 -0.75
C VAL A 67 -3.03 2.04 -1.52
N PHE A 68 -4.16 2.73 -1.39
CA PHE A 68 -4.34 4.05 -2.00
C PHE A 68 -3.31 5.07 -1.47
N LYS A 69 -3.09 5.11 -0.15
CA LYS A 69 -2.08 5.96 0.47
C LYS A 69 -0.67 5.61 -0.02
N ALA A 70 -0.34 4.32 -0.15
CA ALA A 70 0.95 3.87 -0.67
C ALA A 70 1.20 4.37 -2.10
N MET A 71 0.19 4.26 -2.98
CA MET A 71 0.29 4.80 -4.35
C MET A 71 0.48 6.32 -4.34
N ARG A 72 -0.27 7.06 -3.52
CA ARG A 72 -0.13 8.51 -3.42
C ARG A 72 1.24 8.95 -2.89
N VAL A 73 1.70 8.35 -1.81
CA VAL A 73 2.99 8.74 -1.21
C VAL A 73 4.16 8.38 -2.12
N THR A 74 4.12 7.24 -2.81
CA THR A 74 5.17 6.88 -3.77
C THR A 74 5.25 7.88 -4.93
N GLN A 75 4.11 8.44 -5.38
CA GLN A 75 4.11 9.57 -6.32
C GLN A 75 4.66 10.86 -5.69
N GLU A 76 4.16 11.25 -4.52
CA GLU A 76 4.55 12.48 -3.81
C GLU A 76 6.05 12.52 -3.48
N MET A 77 6.65 11.38 -3.12
CA MET A 77 8.08 11.22 -2.83
C MET A 77 8.93 10.88 -4.06
N SER A 78 8.36 10.90 -5.28
CA SER A 78 9.06 10.58 -6.53
C SER A 78 9.73 9.19 -6.54
N ARG A 79 9.16 8.22 -5.81
CA ARG A 79 9.59 6.81 -5.81
C ARG A 79 8.93 6.06 -6.95
N VAL A 80 9.34 6.44 -8.16
CA VAL A 80 8.77 5.99 -9.44
C VAL A 80 8.84 4.46 -9.59
N ASP A 81 9.93 3.86 -9.12
CA ASP A 81 10.15 2.40 -9.09
C ASP A 81 9.05 1.68 -8.30
N LEU A 82 8.77 2.14 -7.09
CA LEU A 82 7.78 1.55 -6.19
C LEU A 82 6.36 1.80 -6.68
N PHE A 83 6.08 3.02 -7.18
CA PHE A 83 4.79 3.37 -7.72
C PHE A 83 4.40 2.46 -8.90
N TRP A 84 5.29 2.33 -9.90
CA TRP A 84 5.01 1.46 -11.05
C TRP A 84 4.95 -0.01 -10.67
N GLY A 85 5.70 -0.47 -9.67
CA GLY A 85 5.54 -1.81 -9.10
C GLY A 85 4.11 -2.08 -8.63
N LEU A 86 3.51 -1.13 -7.91
CA LEU A 86 2.12 -1.23 -7.44
C LEU A 86 1.13 -1.21 -8.62
N VAL A 87 1.33 -0.29 -9.58
CA VAL A 87 0.51 -0.20 -10.79
C VAL A 87 0.51 -1.52 -11.55
N HIS A 88 1.68 -2.07 -11.87
CA HIS A 88 1.80 -3.32 -12.63
C HIS A 88 1.12 -4.51 -11.95
N LYS A 89 1.21 -4.61 -10.62
CA LYS A 89 0.52 -5.67 -9.88
C LYS A 89 -1.00 -5.51 -9.82
N LEU A 90 -1.50 -4.28 -9.79
CA LEU A 90 -2.92 -4.00 -9.60
C LEU A 90 -3.68 -3.85 -10.92
N MET A 91 -3.00 -3.46 -12.01
CA MET A 91 -3.61 -3.23 -13.33
C MET A 91 -4.45 -4.40 -13.85
N PRO A 92 -4.01 -5.68 -13.72
CA PRO A 92 -4.80 -6.83 -14.17
C PRO A 92 -6.17 -6.96 -13.48
N PHE A 93 -6.37 -6.26 -12.36
CA PHE A 93 -7.57 -6.34 -11.53
C PHE A 93 -8.40 -5.05 -11.55
N LEU A 94 -8.16 -4.14 -12.52
CA LEU A 94 -8.81 -2.84 -12.61
C LEU A 94 -10.35 -2.92 -12.49
N ASP A 95 -10.98 -3.82 -13.24
CA ASP A 95 -12.44 -3.98 -13.23
C ASP A 95 -12.98 -4.48 -11.88
N LEU A 96 -12.21 -5.31 -11.16
CA LEU A 96 -12.56 -5.80 -9.82
C LEU A 96 -12.42 -4.70 -8.77
N LEU A 97 -11.44 -3.81 -8.94
CA LEU A 97 -11.24 -2.66 -8.06
C LEU A 97 -12.34 -1.63 -8.24
N ARG A 98 -12.73 -1.34 -9.49
CA ARG A 98 -13.81 -0.40 -9.82
C ARG A 98 -15.14 -0.73 -9.14
N ARG A 99 -15.41 -2.02 -8.92
CA ARG A 99 -16.66 -2.54 -8.33
C ARG A 99 -16.55 -2.94 -6.85
N SER A 100 -15.55 -2.41 -6.14
CA SER A 100 -15.30 -2.73 -4.72
C SER A 100 -14.88 -1.49 -3.93
N HIS A 101 -14.42 -1.67 -2.68
CA HIS A 101 -13.84 -0.58 -1.88
C HIS A 101 -12.57 0.03 -2.53
N GLY A 102 -11.99 -0.63 -3.54
CA GLY A 102 -10.81 -0.17 -4.27
C GLY A 102 -11.09 0.82 -5.41
N SER A 103 -12.28 1.43 -5.51
CA SER A 103 -12.62 2.32 -6.64
C SER A 103 -11.67 3.52 -6.76
N ASN A 104 -11.20 4.08 -5.63
CA ASN A 104 -10.20 5.16 -5.63
C ASN A 104 -8.84 4.70 -6.19
N ILE A 105 -8.47 3.44 -5.98
CA ILE A 105 -7.26 2.83 -6.54
C ILE A 105 -7.43 2.67 -8.05
N ALA A 106 -8.59 2.19 -8.51
CA ALA A 106 -8.91 2.08 -9.93
C ALA A 106 -8.77 3.43 -10.66
N ASN A 107 -9.23 4.52 -10.06
CA ASN A 107 -9.10 5.87 -10.64
C ASN A 107 -7.62 6.30 -10.80
N ILE A 108 -6.75 5.95 -9.84
CA ILE A 108 -5.31 6.20 -9.99
C ILE A 108 -4.76 5.38 -11.15
N LEU A 109 -5.08 4.09 -11.22
CA LEU A 109 -4.61 3.20 -12.29
C LEU A 109 -5.03 3.70 -13.68
N GLU A 110 -6.29 4.13 -13.84
CA GLU A 110 -6.78 4.70 -15.11
C GLU A 110 -6.04 5.96 -15.53
N SER A 111 -5.57 6.77 -14.58
CA SER A 111 -4.78 7.98 -14.85
C SER A 111 -3.34 7.68 -15.32
N THR A 112 -2.92 6.41 -15.29
CA THR A 112 -1.59 5.97 -15.74
C THR A 112 -1.58 5.38 -17.16
N ILE A 113 -2.76 5.29 -17.81
CA ILE A 113 -2.95 4.80 -19.19
C ILE A 113 -2.71 5.94 -20.20
#